data_AF-A0A671NZ62-F1
#
_entry.id   AF-A0A671NZ62-F1
#
_cell.length_a   1.000
_cell.length_b   1.000
_cell.length_c   1.000
_cell.angle_alpha   90.00
_cell.angle_beta   90.00
_cell.angle_gamma   90.00
#
_symmetry.space_group_name_H-M   'P 1'
#
loop_
_entity.id
_entity.type
_entity.pdbx_description
1 polymer ?
#
loop_
_entity_poly.entity_id
_entity_poly.type
_entity_poly.pdbx_seq_one_letter_code
_entity_poly.pdbx_strand_id
1 'polypeptide(L)'
;MNAQRVRRGFSVQQSDLMCKRGCGFYGNAVWQGLCSKSKQIEDDRALAERLQREEEAVYASSREEARSRPESSRTHTVPIVKRLFTSAPKTPISKHLYIDANTKSCFLRN
;
A
#
# COMPACT_ATOMS: atom_id res chain seq x y z
N MET A 1 -38.58 -41.82 -3.40
CA MET A 1 -37.29 -41.72 -4.11
C MET A 1 -36.20 -41.31 -3.12
N ASN A 2 -35.19 -42.14 -2.90
CA ASN A 2 -34.14 -41.90 -1.90
C ASN A 2 -32.98 -41.15 -2.58
N ALA A 3 -32.94 -39.82 -2.43
CA ALA A 3 -31.88 -38.98 -3.00
C ALA A 3 -30.61 -39.15 -2.16
N GLN A 4 -29.81 -40.16 -2.50
CA GLN A 4 -28.47 -40.35 -1.95
C GLN A 4 -27.65 -39.09 -2.24
N ARG A 5 -27.44 -38.25 -1.22
CA ARG A 5 -26.53 -37.12 -1.29
C ARG A 5 -25.11 -37.68 -1.39
N VAL A 6 -24.64 -37.85 -2.62
CA VAL A 6 -23.24 -38.17 -2.92
C VAL A 6 -22.37 -37.08 -2.32
N ARG A 7 -21.71 -37.37 -1.19
CA ARG A 7 -20.71 -36.50 -0.61
C ARG A 7 -19.50 -36.54 -1.54
N ARG A 8 -19.39 -35.58 -2.45
CA ARG A 8 -18.17 -35.37 -3.21
C ARG A 8 -17.09 -35.01 -2.19
N GLY A 9 -16.12 -35.91 -1.98
CA GLY A 9 -14.96 -35.61 -1.15
C GLY A 9 -14.22 -34.43 -1.78
N PHE A 10 -14.11 -33.33 -1.04
CA PHE A 10 -13.32 -32.18 -1.46
C PHE A 10 -11.88 -32.45 -1.05
N SER A 11 -11.06 -32.85 -2.01
CA SER A 11 -9.62 -32.91 -1.83
C SER A 11 -9.08 -31.49 -1.92
N VAL A 12 -8.67 -30.93 -0.78
CA VAL A 12 -7.87 -29.69 -0.74
C VAL A 12 -6.42 -30.10 -0.72
N GLN A 13 -5.66 -29.70 -1.73
CA GLN A 13 -4.21 -29.79 -1.66
C GLN A 13 -3.66 -28.59 -0.89
N GLN A 14 -2.56 -28.78 -0.17
CA GLN A 14 -1.90 -27.69 0.54
C GLN A 14 -1.51 -26.55 -0.41
N SER A 15 -1.18 -26.88 -1.67
CA SER A 15 -0.93 -25.92 -2.74
C SER A 15 -2.13 -25.01 -3.03
N ASP A 16 -3.35 -25.51 -2.86
CA ASP A 16 -4.58 -24.76 -3.20
C ASP A 16 -4.88 -23.67 -2.16
N LEU A 17 -4.33 -23.80 -0.96
CA LEU A 17 -4.40 -22.82 0.13
C LEU A 17 -3.24 -21.81 0.07
N MET A 18 -2.21 -22.08 -0.72
CA MET A 18 -1.03 -21.23 -0.82
C MET A 18 -1.33 -19.96 -1.64
N CYS A 19 -0.60 -18.89 -1.33
CA CYS A 19 -0.69 -17.65 -2.08
C CYS A 19 -0.35 -17.89 -3.56
N LYS A 20 -1.20 -17.42 -4.47
CA LYS A 20 -1.01 -17.58 -5.93
C LYS A 20 0.28 -16.97 -6.47
N ARG A 21 0.89 -16.03 -5.75
CA ARG A 21 2.20 -15.45 -6.10
C ARG A 21 3.39 -16.36 -5.74
N GLY A 22 3.16 -17.49 -5.08
CA GLY A 22 4.22 -18.44 -4.72
C GLY A 22 5.13 -17.95 -3.58
N CYS A 23 4.62 -17.10 -2.68
CA CYS A 23 5.43 -16.51 -1.60
C CYS A 23 5.57 -17.39 -0.34
N GLY A 24 5.01 -18.61 -0.33
CA GLY A 24 5.07 -19.55 0.80
C GLY A 24 4.10 -19.26 1.95
N PHE A 25 3.33 -18.18 1.87
CA PHE A 25 2.25 -17.87 2.83
C PHE A 25 0.90 -18.36 2.31
N TYR A 26 -0.04 -18.65 3.23
CA TYR A 26 -1.41 -18.96 2.86
C TYR A 26 -2.13 -17.74 2.27
N GLY A 27 -2.94 -17.98 1.24
CA GLY A 27 -3.77 -16.98 0.59
C GLY A 27 -5.17 -16.91 1.18
N ASN A 28 -5.82 -15.75 1.11
CA ASN A 28 -7.21 -15.56 1.51
C ASN A 28 -8.14 -15.67 0.28
N ALA A 29 -9.20 -16.48 0.36
CA ALA A 29 -10.20 -16.61 -0.71
C ALA A 29 -10.90 -15.29 -1.06
N VAL A 30 -11.12 -14.39 -0.07
CA VAL A 30 -11.70 -13.06 -0.30
C VAL A 30 -10.81 -12.21 -1.22
N TRP A 31 -9.49 -12.40 -1.13
CA TRP A 31 -8.50 -11.70 -1.95
C TRP A 31 -7.94 -12.59 -3.05
N GLN A 32 -8.78 -13.46 -3.63
CA GLN A 32 -8.46 -14.33 -4.75
C GLN A 32 -7.31 -15.32 -4.49
N GLY A 33 -7.05 -15.66 -3.24
CA GLY A 33 -5.92 -16.50 -2.84
C GLY A 33 -4.61 -15.73 -2.75
N LEU A 34 -4.64 -14.41 -2.55
CA LEU A 34 -3.45 -13.61 -2.20
C LEU A 34 -3.24 -13.55 -0.69
N CYS A 35 -1.98 -13.52 -0.27
CA CYS A 35 -1.64 -13.20 1.12
C CYS A 35 -1.72 -11.69 1.37
N SER A 36 -1.76 -11.28 2.64
CA SER A 36 -1.83 -9.86 3.05
C SER A 36 -0.75 -9.00 2.39
N LYS A 37 0.51 -9.46 2.39
CA LYS A 37 1.63 -8.75 1.78
C LYS A 37 1.45 -8.54 0.28
N SER A 38 0.97 -9.57 -0.42
CA SER A 38 0.73 -9.47 -1.87
C SER A 38 -0.43 -8.54 -2.19
N LYS A 39 -1.45 -8.52 -1.31
CA LYS A 39 -2.58 -7.63 -1.42
C LYS A 39 -2.17 -6.16 -1.21
N GLN A 40 -1.35 -5.88 -0.21
CA GLN A 40 -0.81 -4.54 0.03
C GLN A 40 -0.06 -3.99 -1.19
N ILE A 41 0.81 -4.80 -1.82
CA ILE A 41 1.55 -4.39 -3.02
C ILE A 41 0.60 -4.06 -4.19
N GLU A 42 -0.49 -4.82 -4.35
CA GLU A 42 -1.49 -4.57 -5.38
C GLU A 42 -2.21 -3.23 -5.14
N ASP A 43 -2.59 -2.98 -3.89
CA ASP A 43 -3.30 -1.76 -3.49
C ASP A 43 -2.40 -0.52 -3.61
N ASP A 44 -1.14 -0.63 -3.17
CA ASP A 44 -0.14 0.43 -3.31
C ASP A 44 0.12 0.77 -4.79
N ARG A 45 0.19 -0.25 -5.65
CA ARG A 45 0.35 -0.06 -7.10
C ARG A 45 -0.85 0.64 -7.72
N ALA A 46 -2.07 0.24 -7.34
CA ALA A 46 -3.29 0.87 -7.82
C ALA A 46 -3.40 2.33 -7.37
N LEU A 47 -3.00 2.60 -6.11
CA LEU A 47 -2.94 3.96 -5.58
C LEU A 47 -1.92 4.82 -6.34
N ALA A 48 -0.73 4.28 -6.62
CA ALA A 48 0.32 4.97 -7.36
C ALA A 48 -0.14 5.34 -8.78
N GLU A 49 -0.80 4.44 -9.50
CA GLU A 49 -1.30 4.73 -10.86
C GLU A 49 -2.34 5.86 -10.85
N ARG A 50 -3.24 5.86 -9.86
CA ARG A 50 -4.25 6.91 -9.74
C ARG A 50 -3.63 8.27 -9.45
N LEU A 51 -2.66 8.34 -8.54
CA LEU A 51 -1.92 9.57 -8.24
C LEU A 51 -1.16 10.07 -9.47
N GLN A 52 -0.52 9.16 -10.22
CA GLN A 52 0.24 9.51 -11.42
C GLN A 52 -0.66 10.15 -12.49
N ARG A 53 -1.88 9.64 -12.69
CA ARG A 53 -2.85 10.21 -13.65
C ARG A 53 -3.32 11.61 -13.23
N GLU A 54 -3.51 11.83 -11.93
CA GLU A 54 -3.91 13.14 -11.40
C GLU A 54 -2.79 14.17 -11.57
N GLU A 55 -1.54 13.80 -11.27
CA GLU A 55 -0.38 14.67 -11.47
C GLU A 55 -0.20 15.07 -12.95
N GLU A 56 -0.36 14.10 -13.87
CA GLU A 56 -0.29 14.39 -15.30
C GLU A 56 -1.42 15.33 -15.75
N ALA A 57 -2.64 15.15 -15.22
CA ALA A 57 -3.75 16.04 -15.52
C ALA A 57 -3.52 17.47 -15.00
N VAL A 58 -2.95 17.63 -13.80
CA VAL A 58 -2.59 18.93 -13.23
C VAL A 58 -1.46 19.59 -14.04
N TYR A 59 -0.47 18.81 -14.47
CA TYR A 59 0.61 19.31 -15.31
C TYR A 59 0.08 19.76 -16.68
N ALA A 60 -0.79 18.96 -17.30
CA ALA A 60 -1.44 19.30 -18.55
C ALA A 60 -2.29 20.56 -18.41
N SER A 61 -3.15 20.67 -17.39
CA SER A 61 -3.98 21.86 -17.16
C SER A 61 -3.14 23.12 -16.95
N SER A 62 -2.05 23.01 -16.17
CA SER A 62 -1.12 24.13 -15.93
C SER A 62 -0.42 24.59 -17.21
N ARG A 63 -0.11 23.66 -18.12
CA ARG A 63 0.53 23.96 -19.40
C ARG A 63 -0.43 24.68 -20.37
N GLU A 64 -1.71 24.29 -20.38
CA GLU A 64 -2.74 24.97 -21.16
C GLU A 64 -3.08 26.36 -20.59
N GLU A 65 -3.07 26.52 -19.26
CA GLU A 65 -3.23 27.83 -18.60
C GLU A 65 -2.03 28.77 -18.88
N ALA A 66 -0.81 28.24 -18.93
CA ALA A 66 0.37 29.02 -19.30
C ALA A 66 0.38 29.43 -20.79
N ARG A 67 -0.22 28.63 -21.69
CA ARG A 67 -0.33 28.97 -23.12
C ARG A 67 -1.46 29.95 -23.45
N SER A 68 -2.50 30.01 -22.61
CA SER A 68 -3.70 30.81 -22.86
C SER A 68 -3.66 32.22 -22.22
N ARG A 69 -2.62 32.55 -21.44
CA ARG A 69 -2.45 33.87 -20.83
C ARG A 69 -1.67 34.83 -21.74
N PRO A 70 -2.25 35.96 -22.21
CA PRO A 70 -1.48 36.99 -22.89
C PRO A 70 -0.50 37.62 -21.89
N GLU A 71 0.74 37.79 -22.33
CA GLU A 71 1.85 38.37 -21.59
C GLU A 71 1.58 39.86 -21.31
N SER A 72 0.82 40.13 -20.23
CA SER A 72 0.55 41.49 -19.77
C SER A 72 0.88 41.64 -18.30
N SER A 73 2.14 42.03 -18.07
CA SER A 73 2.62 42.92 -17.02
C SER A 73 2.62 42.42 -15.56
N ARG A 74 3.73 42.75 -14.89
CA ARG A 74 4.01 42.73 -13.43
C ARG A 74 4.45 41.40 -12.86
N THR A 75 5.75 41.16 -13.03
CA THR A 75 6.62 40.41 -12.12
C THR A 75 6.48 40.92 -10.68
N HIS A 76 5.60 40.31 -9.89
CA HIS A 76 5.77 40.29 -8.43
C HIS A 76 6.54 39.02 -8.08
N THR A 77 7.87 39.08 -8.24
CA THR A 77 8.75 38.02 -7.77
C THR A 77 8.73 38.04 -6.24
N VAL A 78 7.87 37.21 -5.63
CA VAL A 78 8.08 36.83 -4.24
C VAL A 78 9.42 36.10 -4.20
N PRO A 79 10.41 36.56 -3.40
CA PRO A 79 11.59 35.73 -3.17
C PRO A 79 11.06 34.46 -2.49
N ILE A 80 11.07 33.35 -3.22
CA ILE A 80 11.02 32.03 -2.63
C ILE A 80 12.14 32.04 -1.60
N VAL A 81 11.78 32.19 -0.33
CA VAL A 81 12.67 31.80 0.75
C VAL A 81 12.90 30.32 0.50
N LYS A 82 14.09 30.02 -0.02
CA LYS A 82 14.52 28.66 -0.31
C LYS A 82 14.52 27.93 1.02
N ARG A 83 13.45 27.18 1.25
CA ARG A 83 13.39 25.94 2.02
C ARG A 83 14.12 26.00 3.37
N LEU A 84 13.42 26.46 4.40
CA LEU A 84 13.74 26.16 5.81
C LEU A 84 13.38 24.71 6.19
N PHE A 85 13.69 23.75 5.33
CA PHE A 85 13.69 22.34 5.67
C PHE A 85 15.11 21.82 5.53
N THR A 86 15.96 22.25 6.47
CA THR A 86 17.27 21.67 6.72
C THR A 86 17.05 20.18 7.03
N SER A 87 17.58 19.30 6.18
CA SER A 87 17.62 17.87 6.43
C SER A 87 18.30 17.60 7.78
N ALA A 88 17.64 16.89 8.67
CA ALA A 88 18.26 16.39 9.90
C ALA A 88 19.46 15.48 9.53
N PRO A 89 20.62 15.61 10.18
CA PRO A 89 21.74 14.72 9.95
C PRO A 89 21.40 13.31 10.44
N LYS A 90 21.76 12.32 9.62
CA LYS A 90 21.70 10.89 9.99
C LYS A 90 22.66 10.64 11.14
N THR A 91 22.15 10.24 12.30
CA THR A 91 22.96 9.60 13.35
C THR A 91 22.94 8.08 13.18
N PRO A 92 24.07 7.38 13.40
CA PRO A 92 24.13 5.93 13.33
C PRO A 92 23.66 5.28 14.64
N ILE A 93 22.83 4.25 14.48
CA ILE A 93 22.75 2.99 15.25
C ILE A 93 22.72 2.99 16.80
N SER A 94 21.66 2.32 17.30
CA SER A 94 21.54 1.52 18.53
C SER A 94 21.19 2.22 19.85
N LYS A 95 19.92 2.12 20.24
CA LYS A 95 19.44 1.12 21.24
C LYS A 95 17.92 1.22 21.44
N HIS A 96 17.25 0.11 21.15
CA HIS A 96 16.13 -0.42 21.94
C HIS A 96 14.84 0.44 22.09
N LEU A 97 13.99 0.42 21.05
CA LEU A 97 12.55 0.58 21.22
C LEU A 97 11.89 -0.79 20.98
N TYR A 98 11.81 -1.55 22.06
CA TYR A 98 11.00 -2.76 22.13
C TYR A 98 9.53 -2.31 22.21
N ILE A 99 8.78 -2.53 21.13
CA ILE A 99 7.33 -2.42 21.14
C ILE A 99 6.81 -3.74 21.70
N ASP A 100 6.40 -3.72 22.97
CA ASP A 100 5.73 -4.83 23.64
C ASP A 100 4.40 -5.14 22.95
N ALA A 101 4.42 -6.11 22.03
CA ALA A 101 3.24 -6.64 21.35
C ALA A 101 2.71 -7.93 22.01
N ASN A 102 3.10 -8.25 23.25
CA ASN A 102 2.64 -9.49 23.89
C ASN A 102 2.76 -9.49 25.43
N THR A 103 1.68 -9.10 26.10
CA THR A 103 1.39 -9.60 27.46
C THR A 103 0.01 -10.27 27.47
N LYS A 104 -0.16 -11.29 26.63
CA LYS A 104 -1.12 -12.35 26.91
C LYS A 104 -0.45 -13.38 27.79
N SER A 105 -0.64 -13.26 29.10
CA SER A 105 -0.34 -14.36 30.02
C SER A 105 -1.43 -14.45 31.08
N CYS A 106 -2.53 -15.11 30.69
CA CYS A 106 -3.37 -15.79 31.66
C CYS A 106 -2.53 -16.92 32.28
N PHE A 107 -2.05 -16.74 33.51
CA PHE A 107 -1.73 -17.86 34.37
C PHE A 107 -2.72 -17.88 35.53
N LEU A 108 -3.71 -18.77 35.40
CA LEU A 108 -4.26 -19.50 36.52
C LEU A 108 -3.13 -20.36 37.12
N ARG A 109 -2.80 -20.15 38.39
CA ARG A 109 -2.28 -21.22 39.26
C ARG A 109 -2.31 -20.84 40.75
N ASN A 110 -3.18 -21.58 41.45
CA ASN A 110 -3.39 -21.80 42.89
C ASN A 110 -3.57 -20.59 43.82
#